data_AF-Q8MVZ8-F1
#
_entry.id   AF-Q8MVZ8-F1
#
_cell.length_a   1.000
_cell.length_b   1.000
_cell.length_c   1.000
_cell.angle_alpha   90.00
_cell.angle_beta   90.00
_cell.angle_gamma   90.00
#
_symmetry.space_group_name_H-M   'P 1'
#
loop_
_entity.id
_entity.type
_entity.pdbx_description
1 polymer ?
#
loop_
_entity_poly.entity_id
_entity_poly.type
_entity_poly.pdbx_seq_one_letter_code
_entity_poly.pdbx_strand_id
1 'polypeptide(L)'
;VMGRKTWESIPKKYRPLKDRLNVVISRTPTAISDLPASVLAFDCLEQALQIVDNIPVIQDVYIVGGGQIYNEAIVHPRCTRIFLTHVRGISPECDTFFPELKGWKLDKESGNVPDPEAPEVELNFCEYVRESPVLNDDTLVNAEEKQYLDLVDRIITSGTQRGDRTGTGTLSIFGTQMRFSPRDDTLPLLTTKKVFWRGVAEEMLWFMKGCTDARVLSAKKIHIWDDNASRKFLDENGLSHREEGDLGPVYGFQWRHFGA
;
A
#
# COMPACT_ATOMS: atom_id res chain seq x y z
N VAL A 1 -12.44 3.97 -15.68
CA VAL A 1 -11.03 3.75 -15.30
C VAL A 1 -10.70 2.27 -15.40
N MET A 2 -9.52 1.92 -15.92
CA MET A 2 -9.09 0.53 -16.02
C MET A 2 -7.56 0.39 -15.91
N GLY A 3 -7.05 -0.80 -15.61
CA GLY A 3 -5.62 -1.10 -15.62
C GLY A 3 -5.08 -1.33 -17.03
N ARG A 4 -3.77 -1.19 -17.22
CA ARG A 4 -3.09 -1.40 -18.52
C ARG A 4 -3.47 -2.71 -19.21
N LYS A 5 -3.43 -3.84 -18.50
CA LYS A 5 -3.75 -5.16 -19.10
C LYS A 5 -5.20 -5.23 -19.60
N THR A 6 -6.14 -4.61 -18.89
CA THR A 6 -7.55 -4.51 -19.30
C THR A 6 -7.69 -3.61 -20.53
N TRP A 7 -6.97 -2.50 -20.58
CA TRP A 7 -6.92 -1.65 -21.77
C TRP A 7 -6.38 -2.41 -23.00
N GLU A 8 -5.32 -3.19 -22.80
CA GLU A 8 -4.68 -4.00 -23.84
C GLU A 8 -5.57 -5.14 -24.34
N SER A 9 -6.42 -5.71 -23.47
CA SER A 9 -7.34 -6.80 -23.83
C SER A 9 -8.56 -6.34 -24.63
N ILE A 10 -8.91 -5.05 -24.62
CA ILE A 10 -10.02 -4.54 -25.44
C ILE A 10 -9.59 -4.54 -26.92
N PRO A 11 -10.37 -5.15 -27.84
CA PRO A 11 -10.04 -5.16 -29.26
C PRO A 11 -9.86 -3.74 -29.82
N LYS A 12 -8.88 -3.54 -30.72
CA LYS A 12 -8.53 -2.23 -31.29
C LYS A 12 -9.73 -1.45 -31.85
N LYS A 13 -10.71 -2.14 -32.44
CA LYS A 13 -11.96 -1.52 -32.96
C LYS A 13 -12.89 -0.94 -31.89
N TYR A 14 -12.75 -1.35 -30.64
CA TYR A 14 -13.59 -0.93 -29.52
C TYR A 14 -12.85 -0.04 -28.51
N ARG A 15 -11.54 0.21 -28.68
CA ARG A 15 -10.76 1.14 -27.85
C ARG A 15 -10.38 2.39 -28.65
N PRO A 16 -10.56 3.61 -28.10
CA PRO A 16 -11.19 3.90 -26.82
C PRO A 16 -12.68 3.58 -26.82
N LEU A 17 -13.23 3.29 -25.64
CA LEU A 17 -14.67 3.07 -25.48
C LEU A 17 -15.42 4.35 -25.86
N LYS A 18 -16.29 4.27 -26.85
CA LYS A 18 -17.04 5.41 -27.39
C LYS A 18 -17.87 6.11 -26.31
N ASP A 19 -18.01 7.43 -26.44
CA ASP A 19 -18.84 8.33 -25.62
C ASP A 19 -18.46 8.35 -24.13
N ARG A 20 -17.23 7.95 -23.81
CA ARG A 20 -16.69 7.86 -22.44
C ARG A 20 -15.27 8.42 -22.40
N LEU A 21 -14.95 9.09 -21.29
CA LEU A 21 -13.56 9.36 -20.96
C LEU A 21 -12.89 8.04 -20.52
N ASN A 22 -11.84 7.64 -21.25
CA ASN A 22 -11.09 6.44 -20.93
C ASN A 22 -9.87 6.85 -20.10
N VAL A 23 -9.64 6.17 -18.99
CA VAL A 23 -8.53 6.42 -18.08
C VAL A 23 -7.82 5.10 -17.78
N VAL A 24 -6.51 5.07 -17.99
CA VAL A 24 -5.68 3.86 -17.85
C VAL A 24 -4.67 4.01 -16.70
N ILE A 25 -4.66 3.06 -15.79
CA ILE A 25 -3.71 3.01 -14.67
C ILE A 25 -2.55 2.07 -15.01
N SER A 26 -1.32 2.58 -14.92
CA SER A 26 -0.09 1.85 -15.22
C SER A 26 1.08 2.43 -14.45
N ARG A 27 1.95 1.61 -13.84
CA ARG A 27 3.18 2.07 -13.18
C ARG A 27 4.12 2.86 -14.11
N THR A 28 3.96 2.68 -15.43
CA THR A 28 4.71 3.38 -16.46
C THR A 28 3.73 3.96 -17.49
N PRO A 29 3.01 5.05 -17.17
CA PRO A 29 1.98 5.63 -18.04
C PRO A 29 2.53 6.04 -19.42
N THR A 30 3.74 6.60 -19.44
CA THR A 30 4.45 7.05 -20.64
C THR A 30 4.90 5.91 -21.56
N ALA A 31 4.93 4.67 -21.05
CA ALA A 31 5.32 3.50 -21.82
C ALA A 31 4.14 2.82 -22.54
N ILE A 32 2.91 3.33 -22.38
CA ILE A 32 1.75 2.80 -23.10
C ILE A 32 1.81 3.33 -24.53
N SER A 33 2.33 2.51 -25.44
CA SER A 33 2.40 2.82 -26.87
C SER A 33 1.00 3.03 -27.47
N ASP A 34 0.88 3.97 -28.40
CA ASP A 34 -0.35 4.24 -29.18
C ASP A 34 -1.57 4.64 -28.33
N LEU A 35 -1.35 5.29 -27.18
CA LEU A 35 -2.44 5.85 -26.40
C LEU A 35 -3.05 7.07 -27.14
N PRO A 36 -4.34 7.05 -27.52
CA PRO A 36 -4.95 8.20 -28.18
C PRO A 36 -4.98 9.43 -27.28
N ALA A 37 -4.89 10.63 -27.84
CA ALA A 37 -4.92 11.89 -27.08
C ALA A 37 -6.20 12.09 -26.24
N SER A 38 -7.28 11.38 -26.57
CA SER A 38 -8.55 11.39 -25.82
C SER A 38 -8.55 10.48 -24.57
N VAL A 39 -7.44 9.80 -24.29
CA VAL A 39 -7.30 8.85 -23.18
C VAL A 39 -6.26 9.37 -22.19
N LEU A 40 -6.63 9.37 -20.91
CA LEU A 40 -5.71 9.78 -19.84
C LEU A 40 -5.00 8.57 -19.25
N ALA A 41 -3.77 8.74 -18.80
CA ALA A 41 -3.02 7.70 -18.12
C ALA A 41 -2.34 8.23 -16.85
N PHE A 42 -2.43 7.45 -15.77
CA PHE A 42 -1.89 7.78 -14.45
C PHE A 42 -1.17 6.57 -13.84
N ASP A 43 -0.30 6.81 -12.87
CA ASP A 43 0.46 5.75 -12.19
C ASP A 43 -0.26 5.15 -10.97
N CYS A 44 -1.28 5.85 -10.47
CA CYS A 44 -2.11 5.43 -9.34
C CYS A 44 -3.59 5.81 -9.54
N LEU A 45 -4.50 5.02 -8.93
CA LEU A 45 -5.95 5.24 -9.04
C LEU A 45 -6.36 6.56 -8.38
N GLU A 46 -5.81 6.88 -7.21
CA GLU A 46 -6.17 8.06 -6.42
C GLU A 46 -5.94 9.35 -7.21
N GLN A 47 -4.76 9.53 -7.81
CA GLN A 47 -4.46 10.68 -8.66
C GLN A 47 -5.43 10.75 -9.86
N ALA A 48 -5.76 9.61 -10.46
CA ALA A 48 -6.70 9.57 -11.56
C ALA A 48 -8.08 10.07 -11.14
N LEU A 49 -8.58 9.64 -9.97
CA LEU A 49 -9.86 10.09 -9.43
C LEU A 49 -9.85 11.59 -9.13
N GLN A 50 -8.81 12.11 -8.49
CA GLN A 50 -8.66 13.54 -8.19
C GLN A 50 -8.68 14.41 -9.45
N ILE A 51 -8.02 13.98 -10.52
CA ILE A 51 -8.03 14.73 -11.78
C ILE A 51 -9.40 14.63 -12.47
N VAL A 52 -10.01 13.45 -12.48
CA VAL A 52 -11.32 13.23 -13.11
C VAL A 52 -12.43 14.04 -12.44
N ASP A 53 -12.37 14.23 -11.12
CA ASP A 53 -13.34 15.05 -10.37
C ASP A 53 -13.36 16.51 -10.80
N ASN A 54 -12.23 17.01 -11.28
CA ASN A 54 -12.09 18.39 -11.73
C ASN A 54 -12.57 18.59 -13.18
N ILE A 55 -13.12 17.55 -13.83
CA ILE A 55 -13.64 17.63 -15.20
C ILE A 55 -15.17 17.82 -15.13
N PRO A 56 -15.71 19.02 -15.39
CA PRO A 56 -17.11 19.34 -15.10
C PRO A 56 -18.18 18.52 -15.86
N VAL A 57 -17.80 17.88 -16.98
CA VAL A 57 -18.72 17.07 -17.80
C VAL A 57 -18.86 15.63 -17.29
N ILE A 58 -17.99 15.18 -16.38
CA ILE A 58 -18.02 13.82 -15.86
C ILE A 58 -19.02 13.74 -14.71
N GLN A 59 -19.98 12.81 -14.83
CA GLN A 59 -21.02 12.58 -13.82
C GLN A 59 -20.71 11.33 -12.99
N ASP A 60 -20.42 10.22 -13.67
CA ASP A 60 -20.18 8.92 -13.06
C ASP A 60 -18.79 8.39 -13.43
N VAL A 61 -18.14 7.75 -12.47
CA VAL A 61 -16.86 7.08 -12.66
C VAL A 61 -17.04 5.57 -12.48
N TYR A 62 -16.83 4.82 -13.57
CA TYR A 62 -16.89 3.36 -13.55
C TYR A 62 -15.49 2.76 -13.51
N ILE A 63 -15.23 1.88 -12.54
CA ILE A 63 -14.05 1.03 -12.50
C ILE A 63 -14.37 -0.25 -13.27
N VAL A 64 -13.65 -0.51 -14.36
CA VAL A 64 -13.94 -1.63 -15.27
C VAL A 64 -12.82 -2.68 -15.31
N GLY A 65 -11.97 -2.68 -14.28
CA GLY A 65 -10.98 -3.72 -14.03
C GLY A 65 -9.52 -3.28 -14.23
N GLY A 66 -8.54 -4.18 -14.13
CA GLY A 66 -8.67 -5.61 -13.81
C GLY A 66 -8.57 -5.91 -12.32
N GLY A 67 -8.23 -7.15 -11.96
CA GLY A 67 -8.21 -7.64 -10.57
C GLY A 67 -7.48 -6.72 -9.57
N GLN A 68 -6.30 -6.19 -9.93
CA GLN A 68 -5.59 -5.23 -9.06
C GLN A 68 -6.36 -3.92 -8.85
N ILE A 69 -6.94 -3.36 -9.92
CA ILE A 69 -7.71 -2.11 -9.84
C ILE A 69 -9.03 -2.35 -9.09
N TYR A 70 -9.64 -3.52 -9.23
CA TYR A 70 -10.81 -3.89 -8.43
C TYR A 70 -10.47 -4.03 -6.95
N ASN A 71 -9.35 -4.68 -6.60
CA ASN A 71 -8.90 -4.77 -5.20
C ASN A 71 -8.67 -3.40 -4.56
N GLU A 72 -8.13 -2.45 -5.32
CA GLU A 72 -7.94 -1.07 -4.85
C GLU A 72 -9.28 -0.31 -4.74
N ALA A 73 -10.14 -0.43 -5.75
CA ALA A 73 -11.39 0.31 -5.83
C ALA A 73 -12.48 -0.18 -4.87
N ILE A 74 -12.56 -1.48 -4.59
CA ILE A 74 -13.67 -2.06 -3.80
C ILE A 74 -13.68 -1.57 -2.35
N VAL A 75 -12.50 -1.28 -1.79
CA VAL A 75 -12.34 -0.73 -0.44
C VAL A 75 -12.37 0.81 -0.43
N HIS A 76 -12.25 1.44 -1.59
CA HIS A 76 -12.25 2.88 -1.73
C HIS A 76 -13.60 3.47 -1.28
N PRO A 77 -13.65 4.52 -0.43
CA PRO A 77 -14.88 5.02 0.19
C PRO A 77 -15.88 5.56 -0.83
N ARG A 78 -15.37 6.09 -1.94
CA ARG A 78 -16.18 6.63 -3.04
C ARG A 78 -16.75 5.53 -3.96
N CYS A 79 -16.37 4.27 -3.77
CA CYS A 79 -17.05 3.14 -4.40
C CYS A 79 -18.36 2.88 -3.66
N THR A 80 -19.47 3.32 -4.25
CA THR A 80 -20.81 3.26 -3.65
C THR A 80 -21.65 2.08 -4.13
N ARG A 81 -21.35 1.56 -5.32
CA ARG A 81 -22.09 0.47 -5.98
C ARG A 81 -21.16 -0.47 -6.71
N ILE A 82 -21.53 -1.75 -6.74
CA ILE A 82 -20.89 -2.77 -7.56
C ILE A 82 -21.95 -3.38 -8.48
N PHE A 83 -21.69 -3.34 -9.77
CA PHE A 83 -22.43 -4.09 -10.78
C PHE A 83 -21.64 -5.34 -11.11
N LEU A 84 -22.15 -6.50 -10.70
CA LEU A 84 -21.48 -7.78 -10.86
C LEU A 84 -22.37 -8.75 -11.62
N THR A 85 -21.88 -9.25 -12.75
CA THR A 85 -22.55 -10.32 -13.50
C THR A 85 -21.98 -11.66 -13.05
N HIS A 86 -22.82 -12.48 -12.42
CA HIS A 86 -22.48 -13.88 -12.13
C HIS A 86 -22.71 -14.71 -13.39
N VAL A 87 -21.64 -15.35 -13.87
CA VAL A 87 -21.67 -16.25 -15.04
C VAL A 87 -21.71 -17.69 -14.53
N ARG A 88 -22.72 -18.46 -14.94
CA ARG A 88 -22.97 -19.84 -14.52
C ARG A 88 -23.03 -20.75 -15.75
N GLY A 89 -22.90 -22.06 -15.53
CA GLY A 89 -22.92 -23.07 -16.60
C GLY A 89 -21.56 -23.38 -17.22
N ILE A 90 -20.55 -22.56 -16.93
CA ILE A 90 -19.16 -22.76 -17.37
C ILE A 90 -18.19 -22.55 -16.19
N SER A 91 -17.06 -23.25 -16.23
CA SER A 91 -15.97 -23.09 -15.27
C SER A 91 -14.63 -23.12 -16.00
N PRO A 92 -14.26 -22.04 -16.70
CA PRO A 92 -12.97 -21.95 -17.38
C PRO A 92 -11.81 -21.88 -16.39
N GLU A 93 -10.60 -22.19 -16.87
CA GLU A 93 -9.37 -21.86 -16.13
C GLU A 93 -9.17 -20.34 -16.13
N CYS A 94 -9.04 -19.75 -14.94
CA CYS A 94 -8.87 -18.32 -14.75
C CYS A 94 -7.58 -18.03 -13.98
N ASP A 95 -6.86 -16.96 -14.35
CA ASP A 95 -5.64 -16.49 -13.66
C ASP A 95 -5.86 -15.17 -12.89
N THR A 96 -7.03 -14.57 -13.04
CA THR A 96 -7.40 -13.26 -12.49
C THR A 96 -8.79 -13.34 -11.88
N PHE A 97 -8.94 -12.87 -10.64
CA PHE A 97 -10.17 -13.00 -9.86
C PHE A 97 -10.69 -11.62 -9.41
N PHE A 98 -12.01 -11.52 -9.26
CA PHE A 98 -12.67 -10.38 -8.62
C PHE A 98 -12.53 -10.50 -7.09
N PRO A 99 -12.32 -9.39 -6.33
CA PRO A 99 -12.18 -9.44 -4.88
C PRO A 99 -13.45 -9.93 -4.15
N GLU A 100 -13.28 -10.40 -2.92
CA GLU A 100 -14.39 -10.79 -2.04
C GLU A 100 -15.26 -9.57 -1.67
N LEU A 101 -16.59 -9.77 -1.65
CA LEU A 101 -17.60 -8.74 -1.39
C LEU A 101 -17.83 -8.49 0.12
N LYS A 102 -16.77 -8.38 0.93
CA LYS A 102 -16.91 -8.10 2.37
C LYS A 102 -17.46 -6.68 2.59
N GLY A 103 -18.53 -6.55 3.39
CA GLY A 103 -19.19 -5.28 3.67
C GLY A 103 -20.12 -4.77 2.56
N TRP A 104 -20.42 -5.62 1.58
CA TRP A 104 -21.33 -5.34 0.48
C TRP A 104 -22.57 -6.22 0.57
N LYS A 105 -23.73 -5.60 0.43
CA LYS A 105 -25.03 -6.27 0.45
C LYS A 105 -25.64 -6.27 -0.95
N LEU A 106 -26.22 -7.41 -1.33
CA LEU A 106 -27.02 -7.51 -2.54
C LEU A 106 -28.25 -6.60 -2.42
N ASP A 107 -28.39 -5.66 -3.35
CA ASP A 107 -29.50 -4.72 -3.45
C ASP A 107 -30.54 -5.22 -4.46
N LYS A 108 -30.08 -5.62 -5.65
CA LYS A 108 -30.94 -6.10 -6.74
C LYS A 108 -30.28 -7.25 -7.49
N GLU A 109 -31.11 -8.12 -8.06
CA GLU A 109 -30.68 -9.16 -8.99
C GLU A 109 -31.72 -9.39 -10.09
N SER A 110 -31.26 -9.82 -11.26
CA SER A 110 -32.14 -10.17 -12.39
C SER A 110 -32.71 -11.59 -12.28
N GLY A 111 -32.11 -12.44 -11.45
CA GLY A 111 -32.22 -13.90 -11.59
C GLY A 111 -31.42 -14.41 -12.78
N ASN A 112 -31.41 -15.73 -12.97
CA ASN A 112 -30.65 -16.35 -14.06
C ASN A 112 -31.39 -16.18 -15.40
N VAL A 113 -30.69 -15.61 -16.39
CA VAL A 113 -31.15 -15.50 -17.78
C VAL A 113 -30.13 -16.15 -18.72
N PRO A 114 -30.55 -16.87 -19.78
CA PRO A 114 -29.62 -17.42 -20.76
C PRO A 114 -28.86 -16.31 -21.52
N ASP A 115 -27.57 -16.53 -21.80
CA ASP A 115 -26.79 -15.65 -22.67
C ASP A 115 -27.31 -15.78 -24.13
N PRO A 116 -27.67 -14.67 -24.81
CA PRO A 116 -28.13 -14.70 -26.19
C PRO A 116 -27.11 -15.26 -27.19
N GLU A 117 -25.81 -15.13 -26.90
CA GLU A 117 -24.72 -15.59 -27.77
C GLU A 117 -24.21 -16.98 -27.38
N ALA A 118 -24.50 -17.43 -26.15
CA ALA A 118 -24.11 -18.74 -25.62
C ALA A 118 -25.21 -19.33 -24.72
N PRO A 119 -26.28 -19.94 -25.28
CA PRO A 119 -27.45 -20.37 -24.50
C PRO A 119 -27.19 -21.36 -23.37
N GLU A 120 -26.05 -22.05 -23.38
CA GLU A 120 -25.56 -22.92 -22.30
C GLU A 120 -25.03 -22.17 -21.07
N VAL A 121 -24.82 -20.86 -21.19
CA VAL A 121 -24.36 -19.97 -20.13
C VAL A 121 -25.55 -19.23 -19.54
N GLU A 122 -25.65 -19.19 -18.22
CA GLU A 122 -26.62 -18.37 -17.50
C GLU A 122 -25.95 -17.15 -16.88
N LEU A 123 -26.55 -15.98 -17.05
CA LEU A 123 -26.12 -14.71 -16.49
C LEU A 123 -27.07 -14.28 -15.38
N ASN A 124 -26.54 -13.87 -14.22
CA ASN A 124 -27.31 -13.16 -13.20
C ASN A 124 -26.67 -11.79 -12.95
N PHE A 125 -27.41 -10.72 -13.27
CA PHE A 125 -26.96 -9.34 -13.11
C PHE A 125 -27.30 -8.86 -11.71
N CYS A 126 -26.28 -8.70 -10.88
CA CYS A 126 -26.42 -8.30 -9.49
C CYS A 126 -25.90 -6.87 -9.27
N GLU A 127 -26.64 -6.12 -8.46
CA GLU A 127 -26.25 -4.81 -7.95
C GLU A 127 -26.03 -4.92 -6.44
N TYR A 128 -24.84 -4.55 -5.98
CA TYR A 128 -24.50 -4.52 -4.56
C TYR A 128 -24.32 -3.07 -4.09
N VAL A 129 -24.77 -2.80 -2.88
CA VAL A 129 -24.61 -1.53 -2.16
C VAL A 129 -23.81 -1.77 -0.89
N ARG A 130 -23.11 -0.73 -0.43
CA ARG A 130 -22.36 -0.82 0.82
C ARG A 130 -23.33 -0.95 2.00
N GLU A 131 -23.06 -1.87 2.92
CA GLU A 131 -23.80 -1.94 4.19
C GLU A 131 -23.51 -0.65 4.99
N SER A 132 -24.53 0.20 5.16
CA SER A 132 -24.40 1.51 5.80
C SER A 132 -24.44 1.40 7.35
N PRO A 133 -23.93 2.41 8.10
CA PRO A 133 -24.06 3.82 7.77
C PRO A 133 -22.77 4.43 7.21
N VAL A 134 -22.95 5.13 6.09
CA VAL A 134 -22.17 6.28 5.61
C VAL A 134 -20.91 6.54 6.43
N LEU A 135 -19.81 6.01 5.93
CA LEU A 135 -18.48 6.50 6.25
C LEU A 135 -18.43 7.96 5.79
N ASN A 136 -18.58 8.91 6.72
CA ASN A 136 -18.27 10.31 6.49
C ASN A 136 -16.92 10.41 5.77
N ASP A 137 -16.78 11.35 4.84
CA ASP A 137 -15.60 11.61 4.01
C ASP A 137 -14.26 11.67 4.81
N ASP A 138 -14.31 11.85 6.14
CA ASP A 138 -13.19 11.81 7.09
C ASP A 138 -12.69 10.41 7.50
N THR A 139 -13.32 9.32 7.07
CA THR A 139 -13.08 7.96 7.65
C THR A 139 -12.13 7.06 6.85
N LEU A 140 -11.53 7.57 5.79
CA LEU A 140 -10.44 6.88 5.07
C LEU A 140 -9.05 7.12 5.65
N VAL A 141 -8.97 7.82 6.78
CA VAL A 141 -7.72 8.04 7.47
C VAL A 141 -7.34 6.73 8.14
N ASN A 142 -6.21 6.13 7.77
CA ASN A 142 -5.57 5.10 8.58
C ASN A 142 -5.27 5.71 9.96
N ALA A 143 -6.22 5.58 10.89
CA ALA A 143 -6.19 6.26 12.17
C ALA A 143 -4.97 5.85 13.01
N GLU A 144 -4.46 4.64 12.79
CA GLU A 144 -3.24 4.18 13.44
C GLU A 144 -1.99 4.86 12.86
N GLU A 145 -1.86 4.92 11.54
CA GLU A 145 -0.75 5.63 10.89
C GLU A 145 -0.83 7.16 11.08
N LYS A 146 -2.04 7.72 11.18
CA LYS A 146 -2.25 9.14 11.46
C LYS A 146 -1.60 9.57 12.77
N GLN A 147 -1.50 8.69 13.78
CA GLN A 147 -0.77 8.98 15.02
C GLN A 147 0.71 9.29 14.75
N TYR A 148 1.34 8.59 13.81
CA TYR A 148 2.72 8.86 13.40
C TYR A 148 2.82 10.19 12.65
N LEU A 149 1.91 10.46 11.71
CA LEU A 149 1.90 11.70 10.93
C LEU A 149 1.66 12.93 11.82
N ASP A 150 0.69 12.86 12.71
CA ASP A 150 0.35 13.93 13.66
C ASP A 150 1.51 14.17 14.64
N LEU A 151 2.22 13.11 15.05
CA LEU A 151 3.41 13.25 15.88
C LEU A 151 4.53 14.00 15.14
N VAL A 152 4.78 13.65 13.87
CA VAL A 152 5.77 14.33 13.03
C VAL A 152 5.40 15.81 12.84
N ASP A 153 4.14 16.09 12.48
CA ASP A 153 3.64 17.46 12.34
C ASP A 153 3.79 18.26 13.63
N ARG A 154 3.43 17.67 14.78
CA ARG A 154 3.58 18.31 16.09
C ARG A 154 5.03 18.61 16.44
N ILE A 155 5.97 17.71 16.12
CA ILE A 155 7.41 17.95 16.33
C ILE A 155 7.89 19.12 15.47
N ILE A 156 7.46 19.20 14.21
CA ILE A 156 7.87 20.28 13.29
C ILE A 156 7.29 21.62 13.74
N THR A 157 6.02 21.65 14.12
CA THR A 157 5.29 22.89 14.43
C THR A 157 5.55 23.43 15.84
N SER A 158 5.78 22.56 16.81
CA SER A 158 5.88 22.94 18.24
C SER A 158 7.14 22.43 18.94
N GLY A 159 8.01 21.69 18.24
CA GLY A 159 9.23 21.14 18.81
C GLY A 159 10.22 22.22 19.23
N THR A 160 10.91 21.97 20.34
CA THR A 160 12.03 22.82 20.77
C THR A 160 13.28 22.43 19.99
N GLN A 161 13.94 23.43 19.39
CA GLN A 161 15.24 23.24 18.75
C GLN A 161 16.32 22.95 19.79
N ARG A 162 17.10 21.89 19.57
CA ARG A 162 18.20 21.47 20.44
C ARG A 162 19.40 21.01 19.62
N GLY A 163 20.60 21.21 20.15
CA GLY A 163 21.79 20.50 19.67
C GLY A 163 21.71 19.00 20.00
N ASP A 164 22.51 18.21 19.31
CA ASP A 164 22.65 16.77 19.55
C ASP A 164 24.13 16.34 19.45
N ARG A 165 24.41 15.07 19.74
CA ARG A 165 25.76 14.51 19.69
C ARG A 165 26.34 14.40 18.26
N THR A 166 25.51 14.48 17.22
CA THR A 166 25.96 14.37 15.82
C THR A 166 26.31 15.74 15.24
N GLY A 167 25.94 16.83 15.93
CA GLY A 167 26.12 18.20 15.47
C GLY A 167 25.09 18.64 14.44
N THR A 168 24.09 17.81 14.14
CA THR A 168 23.04 18.12 13.13
C THR A 168 21.97 19.03 13.71
N GLY A 169 21.61 18.81 14.97
CA GLY A 169 20.50 19.47 15.64
C GLY A 169 19.17 18.76 15.41
N THR A 170 18.25 18.94 16.35
CA THR A 170 16.92 18.31 16.35
C THR A 170 15.82 19.31 16.72
N LEU A 171 14.60 19.03 16.23
CA LEU A 171 13.37 19.52 16.85
C LEU A 171 12.83 18.40 17.75
N SER A 172 12.45 18.73 18.98
CA SER A 172 12.06 17.70 19.96
C SER A 172 10.89 18.13 20.84
N ILE A 173 10.06 17.15 21.18
CA ILE A 173 9.05 17.21 22.24
C ILE A 173 9.27 16.00 23.16
N PHE A 174 8.74 16.05 24.39
CA PHE A 174 8.95 14.99 25.38
C PHE A 174 7.66 14.25 25.73
N GLY A 175 7.76 12.93 25.92
CA GLY A 175 6.67 12.09 26.44
C GLY A 175 5.51 11.89 25.46
N THR A 176 5.73 11.14 24.38
CA THR A 176 4.71 10.86 23.36
C THR A 176 4.32 9.39 23.36
N GLN A 177 3.13 9.09 22.84
CA GLN A 177 2.63 7.72 22.75
C GLN A 177 1.93 7.52 21.40
N MET A 178 2.12 6.32 20.84
CA MET A 178 1.35 5.80 19.72
C MET A 178 0.87 4.39 20.08
N ARG A 179 -0.24 3.95 19.49
CA ARG A 179 -0.86 2.65 19.71
C ARG A 179 -1.27 2.05 18.37
N PHE A 180 -0.92 0.79 18.16
CA PHE A 180 -1.19 0.05 16.94
C PHE A 180 -1.81 -1.31 17.28
N SER A 181 -2.85 -1.71 16.58
CA SER A 181 -3.52 -2.99 16.77
C SER A 181 -2.84 -4.08 15.94
N PRO A 182 -2.36 -5.17 16.57
CA PRO A 182 -1.88 -6.35 15.84
C PRO A 182 -3.01 -7.36 15.54
N ARG A 183 -4.28 -7.03 15.82
CA ARG A 183 -5.42 -7.93 15.56
C ARG A 183 -5.72 -8.01 14.06
N ASP A 184 -6.54 -8.97 13.70
CA ASP A 184 -7.12 -9.08 12.35
C ASP A 184 -6.04 -9.12 11.25
N ASP A 185 -4.98 -9.90 11.51
CA ASP A 185 -3.82 -10.09 10.62
C ASP A 185 -3.16 -8.77 10.16
N THR A 186 -3.21 -7.74 11.01
CA THR A 186 -2.66 -6.42 10.72
C THR A 186 -1.23 -6.27 11.25
N LEU A 187 -0.34 -5.73 10.40
CA LEU A 187 1.00 -5.31 10.77
C LEU A 187 1.10 -3.78 10.58
N PRO A 188 1.49 -3.00 11.61
CA PRO A 188 1.63 -1.55 11.49
C PRO A 188 2.90 -1.15 10.72
N LEU A 189 2.94 -1.51 9.44
CA LEU A 189 3.96 -1.09 8.50
C LEU A 189 3.49 0.20 7.83
N LEU A 190 4.17 1.31 8.11
CA LEU A 190 3.82 2.62 7.56
C LEU A 190 3.72 2.59 6.03
N THR A 191 2.67 3.23 5.50
CA THR A 191 2.32 3.22 4.07
C THR A 191 2.68 4.52 3.36
N THR A 192 2.73 5.63 4.09
CA THR A 192 3.13 6.97 3.59
C THR A 192 4.59 7.05 3.14
N LYS A 193 5.41 6.06 3.52
CA LYS A 193 6.76 5.85 3.00
C LYS A 193 7.08 4.36 3.01
N LYS A 194 7.66 3.86 1.91
CA LYS A 194 8.13 2.48 1.83
C LYS A 194 9.18 2.18 2.92
N VAL A 195 8.83 1.32 3.86
CA VAL A 195 9.71 0.83 4.92
C VAL A 195 10.62 -0.28 4.40
N PHE A 196 11.88 -0.32 4.85
CA PHE A 196 12.81 -1.39 4.52
C PHE A 196 12.52 -2.68 5.32
N TRP A 197 11.40 -3.32 5.03
CA TRP A 197 10.88 -4.48 5.77
C TRP A 197 11.90 -5.62 5.93
N ARG A 198 12.63 -5.94 4.86
CA ARG A 198 13.69 -6.97 4.90
C ARG A 198 14.76 -6.65 5.95
N GLY A 199 15.13 -5.38 6.09
CA GLY A 199 16.08 -4.93 7.11
C GLY A 199 15.53 -5.15 8.52
N VAL A 200 14.30 -4.70 8.78
CA VAL A 200 13.62 -4.85 10.08
C VAL A 200 13.52 -6.32 10.49
N ALA A 201 13.09 -7.20 9.58
CA ALA A 201 12.91 -8.62 9.88
C ALA A 201 14.25 -9.31 10.19
N GLU A 202 15.29 -9.05 9.39
CA GLU A 202 16.61 -9.66 9.57
C GLU A 202 17.34 -9.13 10.81
N GLU A 203 17.16 -7.85 11.14
CA GLU A 203 17.66 -7.25 12.39
C GLU A 203 16.98 -7.87 13.61
N MET A 204 15.65 -8.06 13.58
CA MET A 204 14.94 -8.73 14.68
C MET A 204 15.45 -10.16 14.89
N LEU A 205 15.67 -10.92 13.81
CA LEU A 205 16.27 -12.27 13.90
C LEU A 205 17.71 -12.23 14.44
N TRP A 206 18.48 -11.20 14.10
CA TRP A 206 19.82 -10.98 14.61
C TRP A 206 19.81 -10.68 16.12
N PHE A 207 18.89 -9.84 16.61
CA PHE A 207 18.68 -9.60 18.05
C PHE A 207 18.25 -10.88 18.77
N MET A 208 17.27 -11.62 18.23
CA MET A 208 16.80 -12.87 18.83
C MET A 208 17.93 -13.90 18.99
N LYS A 209 18.93 -13.90 18.09
CA LYS A 209 20.10 -14.77 18.19
C LYS A 209 21.14 -14.34 19.22
N GLY A 210 21.00 -13.15 19.81
CA GLY A 210 22.01 -12.59 20.71
C GLY A 210 23.27 -12.13 19.98
N CYS A 211 23.21 -11.91 18.66
CA CYS A 211 24.37 -11.52 17.88
C CYS A 211 24.74 -10.05 18.14
N THR A 212 26.04 -9.74 18.08
CA THR A 212 26.61 -8.40 18.30
C THR A 212 27.50 -7.93 17.14
N ASP A 213 27.72 -8.81 16.15
CA ASP A 213 28.54 -8.52 14.98
C ASP A 213 27.69 -7.98 13.82
N ALA A 214 27.87 -6.70 13.49
CA ALA A 214 27.19 -6.01 12.41
C ALA A 214 27.48 -6.63 11.03
N ARG A 215 28.65 -7.26 10.84
CA ARG A 215 29.07 -7.87 9.56
C ARG A 215 28.13 -9.00 9.12
N VAL A 216 27.43 -9.64 10.05
CA VAL A 216 26.40 -10.65 9.77
C VAL A 216 25.23 -10.04 9.00
N LEU A 217 24.84 -8.80 9.31
CA LEU A 217 23.82 -8.05 8.58
C LEU A 217 24.38 -7.50 7.26
N SER A 218 25.59 -6.94 7.28
CA SER A 218 26.23 -6.38 6.08
C SER A 218 26.44 -7.47 5.00
N ALA A 219 26.78 -8.71 5.38
CA ALA A 219 26.88 -9.86 4.48
C ALA A 219 25.54 -10.19 3.79
N LYS A 220 24.41 -9.83 4.40
CA LYS A 220 23.06 -9.92 3.82
C LYS A 220 22.65 -8.68 3.03
N LYS A 221 23.57 -7.73 2.80
CA LYS A 221 23.32 -6.42 2.19
C LYS A 221 22.39 -5.54 3.02
N ILE A 222 22.57 -5.55 4.34
CA ILE A 222 21.82 -4.75 5.31
C ILE A 222 22.84 -3.93 6.11
N HIS A 223 22.91 -2.64 5.83
CA HIS A 223 24.02 -1.76 6.25
C HIS A 223 23.64 -0.78 7.37
N ILE A 224 22.54 -1.04 8.07
CA ILE A 224 21.97 -0.10 9.06
C ILE A 224 22.85 0.11 10.31
N TRP A 225 23.83 -0.77 10.55
CA TRP A 225 24.76 -0.70 11.68
C TRP A 225 26.21 -0.38 11.27
N ASP A 226 26.52 -0.31 9.97
CA ASP A 226 27.90 -0.25 9.47
C ASP A 226 28.65 0.97 10.02
N ASP A 227 28.04 2.16 9.99
CA ASP A 227 28.68 3.40 10.45
C ASP A 227 29.00 3.36 11.95
N ASN A 228 28.08 2.81 12.76
CA ASN A 228 28.24 2.68 14.21
C ASN A 228 29.17 1.53 14.63
N ALA A 229 29.50 0.63 13.71
CA ALA A 229 30.45 -0.45 13.92
C ALA A 229 31.82 -0.20 13.27
N SER A 230 31.96 0.93 12.55
CA SER A 230 33.19 1.28 11.84
C SER A 230 34.37 1.49 12.80
N ARG A 231 35.58 1.23 12.31
CA ARG A 231 36.82 1.45 13.10
C ARG A 231 36.88 2.87 13.67
N LYS A 232 36.58 3.87 12.82
CA LYS A 232 36.57 5.29 13.20
C LYS A 232 35.61 5.55 14.36
N PHE A 233 34.36 5.11 14.25
CA PHE A 233 33.36 5.35 15.29
C PHE A 233 33.76 4.69 16.61
N LEU A 234 34.25 3.45 16.57
CA LEU A 234 34.69 2.75 17.77
C LEU A 234 35.86 3.47 18.45
N ASP A 235 36.84 3.95 17.69
CA ASP A 235 37.99 4.68 18.24
C ASP A 235 37.58 6.02 18.87
N GLU A 236 36.71 6.78 18.19
CA GLU A 236 36.16 8.05 18.70
C GLU A 236 35.36 7.87 20.00
N ASN A 237 34.81 6.67 20.23
CA ASN A 237 34.07 6.34 21.45
C ASN A 237 34.93 5.59 22.49
N GLY A 238 36.26 5.51 22.32
CA GLY A 238 37.16 4.86 23.28
C GLY A 238 37.08 3.33 23.30
N LEU A 239 36.54 2.73 22.22
CA LEU A 239 36.36 1.28 22.05
C LEU A 239 37.40 0.69 21.08
N SER A 240 38.63 1.24 21.10
CA SER A 240 39.73 0.80 20.23
C SER A 240 40.14 -0.68 20.42
N HIS A 241 39.79 -1.26 21.56
CA HIS A 241 40.03 -2.67 21.85
C HIS A 241 39.03 -3.64 21.17
N ARG A 242 37.92 -3.13 20.62
CA ARG A 242 36.93 -3.93 19.90
C ARG A 242 37.31 -4.06 18.44
N GLU A 243 36.98 -5.18 17.81
CA GLU A 243 37.13 -5.35 16.36
C GLU A 243 36.10 -4.50 15.58
N GLU A 244 36.43 -4.10 14.35
CA GLU A 244 35.45 -3.48 13.47
C GLU A 244 34.30 -4.46 13.17
N GLY A 245 33.06 -3.99 13.32
CA GLY A 245 31.86 -4.83 13.28
C GLY A 245 31.33 -5.25 14.65
N ASP A 246 32.17 -5.29 15.70
CA ASP A 246 31.72 -5.67 17.06
C ASP A 246 31.07 -4.48 17.78
N LEU A 247 29.74 -4.52 17.87
CA LEU A 247 28.95 -3.51 18.58
C LEU A 247 29.01 -3.66 20.11
N GLY A 248 29.58 -4.76 20.61
CA GLY A 248 29.57 -5.10 22.04
C GLY A 248 28.20 -5.54 22.55
N PRO A 249 27.95 -5.49 23.87
CA PRO A 249 26.80 -6.13 24.51
C PRO A 249 25.51 -5.29 24.37
N VAL A 250 25.06 -5.10 23.11
CA VAL A 250 23.85 -4.35 22.74
C VAL A 250 22.59 -5.22 22.86
N TYR A 251 21.48 -4.77 22.25
CA TYR A 251 20.11 -5.31 22.37
C TYR A 251 20.04 -6.83 22.47
N GLY A 252 20.44 -7.55 21.41
CA GLY A 252 20.32 -9.01 21.36
C GLY A 252 21.11 -9.69 22.47
N PHE A 253 22.34 -9.25 22.74
CA PHE A 253 23.14 -9.80 23.82
C PHE A 253 22.43 -9.62 25.16
N GLN A 254 21.92 -8.42 25.47
CA GLN A 254 21.19 -8.19 26.72
C GLN A 254 19.89 -9.00 26.81
N TRP A 255 19.20 -9.24 25.69
CA TRP A 255 18.00 -10.09 25.67
C TRP A 255 18.30 -11.55 26.00
N ARG A 256 19.48 -12.05 25.63
CA ARG A 256 19.84 -13.47 25.77
C ARG A 256 20.78 -13.75 26.94
N HIS A 257 21.56 -12.75 27.36
CA HIS A 257 22.70 -12.85 28.26
C HIS A 257 22.77 -11.64 29.21
N PHE A 258 21.63 -11.22 29.78
CA PHE A 258 21.57 -10.08 30.68
C PHE A 258 22.52 -10.24 31.88
N GLY A 259 23.42 -9.28 32.06
CA GLY A 259 24.37 -9.23 33.19
C GLY A 259 25.61 -10.13 33.07
N ALA A 260 25.84 -10.76 31.91
CA ALA A 260 27.04 -11.54 31.62
C ALA A 260 28.28 -10.67 31.31
#